data_AF-A0A2G0WGF0-F1
#
_entry.id   AF-A0A2G0WGF0-F1
#
_cell.length_a   1.000
_cell.length_b   1.000
_cell.length_c   1.000
_cell.angle_alpha   90.00
_cell.angle_beta   90.00
_cell.angle_gamma   90.00
#
_symmetry.space_group_name_H-M   'P 1'
#
loop_
_entity.id
_entity.type
_entity.pdbx_description
1 polymer ?
#
loop_
_entity_poly.entity_id
_entity_poly.type
_entity_poly.pdbx_seq_one_letter_code
_entity_poly.pdbx_strand_id
1 'polypeptide(L)'
;MGIRSLLVALALLSGSAHASMRCNSALIDEGDLAVEVLRKCGPPAERQITPPALAANGQLKHGAVTVETWVYGPENGMYRNLRFIDGRLVQIKSSK
;
A
#
# COMPACT_ATOMS: atom_id res chain seq x y z
N MET A 1 -42.86 -35.66 -4.97
CA MET A 1 -42.12 -36.05 -3.75
C MET A 1 -40.73 -36.50 -4.22
N GLY A 2 -39.82 -35.60 -4.56
CA GLY A 2 -39.21 -34.59 -3.70
C GLY A 2 -37.96 -35.22 -3.09
N ILE A 3 -36.78 -34.84 -3.55
CA ILE A 3 -35.53 -34.76 -2.79
C ILE A 3 -34.55 -33.91 -3.63
N ARG A 4 -34.51 -32.64 -3.25
CA ARG A 4 -33.30 -31.84 -3.03
C ARG A 4 -32.34 -31.72 -4.22
N SER A 5 -32.69 -30.79 -5.11
CA SER A 5 -31.72 -29.86 -5.68
C SER A 5 -30.89 -29.24 -4.55
N LEU A 6 -29.71 -29.79 -4.28
CA LEU A 6 -28.73 -29.20 -3.38
C LEU A 6 -27.34 -29.29 -4.02
N LEU A 7 -27.23 -28.73 -5.22
CA LEU A 7 -25.95 -28.57 -5.90
C LEU A 7 -25.59 -27.08 -5.94
N VAL A 8 -24.57 -26.78 -5.12
CA VAL A 8 -23.59 -25.70 -5.32
C VAL A 8 -24.10 -24.28 -5.10
N ALA A 9 -24.18 -23.90 -3.82
CA ALA A 9 -24.01 -22.51 -3.40
C ALA A 9 -22.62 -22.34 -2.76
N LEU A 10 -21.55 -22.62 -3.51
CA LEU A 10 -20.20 -22.21 -3.09
C LEU A 10 -20.01 -20.74 -3.50
N ALA A 11 -20.63 -19.88 -2.70
CA ALA A 11 -20.61 -18.44 -2.85
C ALA A 11 -19.17 -17.91 -2.81
N LEU A 12 -18.71 -17.40 -3.96
CA LEU A 12 -17.89 -16.20 -4.16
C LEU A 12 -17.32 -15.53 -2.87
N LEU A 13 -16.26 -16.10 -2.27
CA LEU A 13 -15.37 -15.31 -1.41
C LEU A 13 -14.35 -14.60 -2.30
N SER A 14 -14.76 -13.48 -2.90
CA SER A 14 -13.84 -12.53 -3.53
C SER A 14 -13.10 -11.78 -2.42
N GLY A 15 -12.02 -12.35 -1.89
CA GLY A 15 -11.13 -11.65 -0.95
C GLY A 15 -10.43 -10.49 -1.65
N SER A 16 -10.35 -9.33 -0.99
CA SER A 16 -9.46 -8.26 -1.44
C SER A 16 -8.02 -8.75 -1.36
N ALA A 17 -7.30 -8.72 -2.49
CA ALA A 17 -5.87 -8.99 -2.50
C ALA A 17 -5.13 -7.72 -2.07
N HIS A 18 -4.64 -7.71 -0.83
CA HIS A 18 -3.75 -6.66 -0.32
C HIS A 18 -2.31 -7.06 -0.60
N ALA A 19 -1.51 -6.14 -1.13
CA ALA A 19 -0.10 -6.42 -1.37
C ALA A 19 0.69 -6.43 -0.05
N SER A 20 1.66 -7.34 0.05
CA SER A 20 2.57 -7.47 1.19
C SER A 20 4.03 -7.45 0.73
N MET A 21 4.92 -7.02 1.61
CA MET A 21 6.36 -6.99 1.37
C MET A 21 7.11 -7.41 2.62
N ARG A 22 8.12 -8.27 2.43
CA ARG A 22 9.08 -8.59 3.50
C ARG A 22 10.25 -7.63 3.46
N CYS A 23 10.67 -7.18 4.63
CA CYS A 23 11.88 -6.40 4.84
C CYS A 23 12.57 -6.93 6.10
N ASN A 24 13.84 -7.33 5.98
CA ASN A 24 14.56 -8.04 7.04
C ASN A 24 13.76 -9.29 7.52
N SER A 25 13.44 -9.37 8.80
CA SER A 25 12.59 -10.41 9.41
C SER A 25 11.13 -9.97 9.60
N ALA A 26 10.74 -8.79 9.11
CA ALA A 26 9.40 -8.23 9.28
C ALA A 26 8.58 -8.31 7.99
N LEU A 27 7.25 -8.27 8.15
CA LEU A 27 6.29 -8.15 7.07
C LEU A 27 5.54 -6.83 7.21
N ILE A 28 5.35 -6.13 6.10
CA ILE A 28 4.46 -4.98 5.97
C ILE A 28 3.36 -5.29 4.96
N ASP A 29 2.21 -4.68 5.16
CA ASP A 29 1.02 -4.86 4.33
C ASP A 29 0.42 -3.50 3.95
N GLU A 30 -0.30 -3.44 2.83
CA GLU A 30 -1.15 -2.29 2.52
C GLU A 30 -2.14 -2.03 3.67
N GLY A 31 -2.12 -0.81 4.20
CA GLY A 31 -2.83 -0.39 5.41
C GLY A 31 -1.91 0.03 6.55
N ASP A 32 -0.67 -0.47 6.57
CA ASP A 32 0.32 -0.14 7.59
C ASP A 32 0.63 1.36 7.62
N LEU A 33 0.93 1.87 8.82
CA LEU A 33 1.35 3.26 8.97
C LEU A 33 2.80 3.44 8.50
N ALA A 34 3.10 4.59 7.89
CA ALA A 34 4.44 4.97 7.47
C ALA A 34 5.47 4.81 8.60
N VAL A 35 5.13 5.22 9.82
CA VAL A 35 6.01 5.06 10.99
C VAL A 35 6.28 3.59 11.34
N GLU A 36 5.30 2.72 11.13
CA GLU A 36 5.45 1.28 11.36
C GLU A 36 6.34 0.66 10.27
N VAL A 37 6.15 1.07 9.01
CA VAL A 37 7.02 0.66 7.90
C VAL A 37 8.46 1.08 8.16
N LEU A 38 8.72 2.33 8.58
CA LEU A 38 10.06 2.79 8.95
C LEU A 38 10.65 1.96 10.08
N ARG A 39 9.85 1.64 11.10
CA ARG A 39 10.31 0.83 12.24
C ARG A 39 10.66 -0.61 11.83
N LYS A 40 9.88 -1.21 10.93
CA LYS A 40 10.07 -2.60 10.45
C LYS A 40 11.19 -2.71 9.41
N CYS A 41 11.20 -1.81 8.43
CA CYS A 41 12.05 -1.89 7.25
C CYS A 41 13.28 -0.97 7.31
N GLY A 42 13.34 -0.03 8.25
CA GLY A 42 14.37 1.01 8.29
C GLY A 42 14.11 2.13 7.28
N PRO A 43 15.01 3.12 7.19
CA PRO A 43 14.89 4.20 6.23
C PRO A 43 14.99 3.69 4.78
N PRO A 44 14.17 4.21 3.85
CA PRO A 44 14.28 3.89 2.44
C PRO A 44 15.53 4.52 1.81
N ALA A 45 15.95 4.01 0.65
CA ALA A 45 17.03 4.60 -0.13
C ALA A 45 16.64 5.97 -0.70
N GLU A 46 15.37 6.12 -1.08
CA GLU A 46 14.81 7.39 -1.54
C GLU A 46 13.43 7.62 -0.90
N ARG A 47 13.17 8.87 -0.50
CA ARG A 47 11.89 9.32 0.04
C ARG A 47 11.49 10.65 -0.59
N GLN A 48 10.39 10.65 -1.32
CA GLN A 48 9.78 11.84 -1.88
C GLN A 48 8.46 12.14 -1.17
N ILE A 49 8.23 13.40 -0.81
CA ILE A 49 7.00 13.86 -0.14
C ILE A 49 6.37 14.95 -1.01
N THR A 50 5.14 14.70 -1.44
CA THR A 50 4.31 15.66 -2.17
C THR A 50 3.24 16.16 -1.22
N PRO A 51 3.28 17.45 -0.81
CA PRO A 51 2.28 18.01 0.08
C PRO A 51 0.90 18.12 -0.61
N PRO A 52 -0.17 18.30 0.17
CA PRO A 52 -1.50 18.53 -0.38
C PRO A 52 -1.53 19.74 -1.31
N ALA A 53 -2.19 19.58 -2.47
CA ALA A 53 -2.32 20.66 -3.44
C ALA A 53 -3.17 21.83 -2.90
N LEU A 54 -2.70 23.05 -3.14
CA LEU A 54 -3.41 24.29 -2.80
C LEU A 54 -4.19 24.83 -4.00
N ALA A 55 -5.31 25.49 -3.73
CA ALA A 55 -6.04 26.31 -4.69
C ALA A 55 -5.37 27.68 -4.84
N ALA A 56 -5.81 28.48 -5.82
CA ALA A 56 -5.22 29.79 -6.10
C ALA A 56 -5.32 30.77 -4.91
N ASN A 57 -6.29 30.57 -4.02
CA ASN A 57 -6.48 31.35 -2.79
C ASN A 57 -5.69 30.82 -1.58
N GLY A 58 -4.82 29.82 -1.78
CA GLY A 58 -4.00 29.22 -0.71
C GLY A 58 -4.73 28.19 0.16
N GLN A 59 -6.01 27.92 -0.07
CA GLN A 59 -6.74 26.87 0.65
C GLN A 59 -6.40 25.48 0.10
N LEU A 60 -6.52 24.44 0.94
CA LEU A 60 -6.43 23.05 0.48
C LEU A 60 -7.47 22.78 -0.60
N LYS A 61 -7.07 22.17 -1.71
CA LYS A 61 -8.04 21.63 -2.68
C LYS A 61 -8.85 20.53 -2.02
N HIS A 62 -10.12 20.40 -2.39
CA HIS A 62 -10.97 19.33 -1.88
C HIS A 62 -10.37 17.96 -2.25
N GLY A 63 -10.19 17.09 -1.26
CA GLY A 63 -9.54 15.78 -1.43
C GLY A 63 -8.03 15.85 -1.63
N ALA A 64 -7.39 17.00 -1.39
CA ALA A 64 -5.94 17.08 -1.38
C ALA A 64 -5.37 16.31 -0.19
N VAL A 65 -4.38 15.47 -0.48
CA VAL A 65 -3.73 14.58 0.49
C VAL A 65 -2.22 14.71 0.36
N THR A 66 -1.51 14.35 1.41
CA THR A 66 -0.06 14.18 1.35
C THR A 66 0.23 12.83 0.72
N VAL A 67 1.06 12.81 -0.32
CA VAL A 67 1.51 11.58 -0.96
C VAL A 67 2.99 11.41 -0.69
N GLU A 68 3.39 10.26 -0.17
CA GLU A 68 4.81 9.91 -0.07
C GLU A 68 5.13 8.74 -0.98
N THR A 69 6.28 8.79 -1.65
CA THR A 69 6.81 7.68 -2.44
C THR A 69 8.16 7.29 -1.88
N TRP A 70 8.28 6.05 -1.43
CA TRP A 70 9.51 5.52 -0.83
C TRP A 70 10.06 4.39 -1.70
N VAL A 71 11.38 4.35 -1.85
CA VAL A 71 12.08 3.34 -2.66
C VAL A 71 13.03 2.54 -1.79
N TYR A 72 12.88 1.21 -1.79
CA TYR A 72 13.82 0.27 -1.19
C TYR A 72 14.53 -0.54 -2.28
N GLY A 73 15.76 -0.98 -2.00
CA GLY A 73 16.57 -1.80 -2.90
C GLY A 73 17.61 -1.01 -3.71
N PRO A 74 18.17 -1.59 -4.78
CA PRO A 74 17.75 -2.86 -5.36
C PRO A 74 18.22 -4.05 -4.51
N GLU A 75 17.31 -4.94 -4.13
CA GLU A 75 17.65 -6.23 -3.53
C GLU A 75 17.49 -7.29 -4.62
N ASN A 76 18.57 -8.02 -4.93
CA ASN A 76 18.61 -8.97 -6.06
C ASN A 76 18.17 -8.35 -7.40
N GLY A 77 18.52 -7.08 -7.62
CA GLY A 77 18.16 -6.35 -8.84
C GLY A 77 16.69 -5.92 -8.92
N MET A 78 15.96 -5.87 -7.79
CA MET A 78 14.57 -5.44 -7.74
C MET A 78 14.38 -4.27 -6.77
N TYR A 79 13.74 -3.20 -7.24
CA TYR A 79 13.29 -2.09 -6.43
C TYR A 79 11.89 -2.33 -5.89
N ARG A 80 11.62 -1.81 -4.69
CA ARG A 80 10.29 -1.79 -4.08
C ARG A 80 9.85 -0.34 -3.90
N ASN A 81 8.82 0.05 -4.63
CA ASN A 81 8.22 1.38 -4.60
C ASN A 81 6.97 1.33 -3.74
N LEU A 82 6.99 2.01 -2.61
CA LEU A 82 5.87 2.12 -1.69
C LEU A 82 5.23 3.48 -1.88
N ARG A 83 3.90 3.52 -1.93
CA ARG A 83 3.14 4.78 -1.97
C ARG A 83 2.29 4.90 -0.71
N PHE A 84 2.40 6.05 -0.07
CA PHE A 84 1.62 6.41 1.11
C PHE A 84 0.66 7.54 0.78
N ILE A 85 -0.53 7.50 1.38
CA ILE A 85 -1.50 8.60 1.39
C ILE A 85 -1.80 8.94 2.84
N ASP A 86 -1.53 10.19 3.23
CA ASP A 86 -1.67 10.68 4.61
C ASP A 86 -1.09 9.71 5.65
N GLY A 87 0.11 9.18 5.35
CA GLY A 87 0.85 8.29 6.23
C GLY A 87 0.38 6.82 6.24
N ARG A 88 -0.57 6.40 5.39
CA ARG A 88 -0.95 4.99 5.22
C ARG A 88 -0.37 4.40 3.96
N LEU A 89 0.20 3.22 4.05
CA LEU A 89 0.68 2.45 2.89
C LEU A 89 -0.52 2.00 2.05
N VAL A 90 -0.63 2.50 0.83
CA VAL A 90 -1.75 2.18 -0.07
C VAL A 90 -1.34 1.38 -1.29
N GLN A 91 -0.04 1.24 -1.53
CA GLN A 91 0.46 0.48 -2.67
C GLN A 91 1.90 0.02 -2.45
N ILE A 92 2.16 -1.23 -2.83
CA ILE A 92 3.50 -1.79 -2.96
C ILE A 92 3.71 -2.23 -4.42
N LYS A 93 4.74 -1.70 -5.09
CA LYS A 93 5.11 -2.08 -6.45
C LYS A 93 6.54 -2.58 -6.51
N SER A 94 6.78 -3.56 -7.39
CA SER A 94 8.11 -4.09 -7.65
C SER A 94 8.52 -3.75 -9.08
N SER A 95 9.73 -3.25 -9.27
CA SER A 95 10.28 -2.90 -10.59
C SER A 95 11.74 -3.33 -10.70
N LYS A 96 12.12 -3.90 -11.85
CA LYS A 96 13.49 -4.32 -12.16
C LYS A 96 14.27 -3.17 -12.79
#